data_AF-A0A7J3U934-F1
#
_entry.id   AF-A0A7J3U934-F1
#
_cell.length_a   1.000
_cell.length_b   1.000
_cell.length_c   1.000
_cell.angle_alpha   90.00
_cell.angle_beta   90.00
_cell.angle_gamma   90.00
#
_symmetry.space_group_name_H-M   'P 1'
#
loop_
_entity.id
_entity.type
_entity.pdbx_description
1 polymer ?
#
loop_
_entity_poly.entity_id
_entity_poly.type
_entity_poly.pdbx_seq_one_letter_code
_entity_poly.pdbx_strand_id
1 'polypeptide(L)'
;DEQKKELERLGVGERKKSKKREGLPPLPFAEKGKVITRFPPEPNGYLHIGHAKAAIVDYEYARMYDGVFILRFDDTNPENASKEYYDAQKEDLRWLGVRWDKEYCTSSNLPKHYQLAEDLIKKGYAYVCVCSQESIRKNRFEGKACKCREKTVDENLSLWEKMHSEMRTGEAILRLKGDLSSSNTAMRDPTLFRIIDVEHPIQGNKYRVWSTYDFAGAVEDSISGVTHPFRTKEYELRDEVYFYLLHLLNLRKPHLMEFSRLSIEGMPVSKRKIKPLIEKGLVKGYDDFRLPTLRGLKRRGIVPEAIKQFVLSQGISKVESVVTFDQVEAINRKIIDEKAKRFFFVPNPVKLTVEGATGEKKRLKLHPNVDLGSREIETGDVFFIPKDDADHLRVGEVFRLKDLYNVKILEKNKAVKGRFAGKTLMKNTSKIQWVTEESFPMTVYIPRPLFIGDKYNPESLKKVEGYAENAVKNLKEGEIVQFERFGFVRIEKDSGLVGIFAHK
;
A
#
# COMPACT_ATOMS: atom_id res chain seq x y z
N ASP A 1 36.72 14.76 31.02
CA ASP A 1 37.98 14.45 30.29
C ASP A 1 38.62 13.12 30.67
N GLU A 2 38.69 12.73 31.95
CA GLU A 2 39.20 11.41 32.34
C GLU A 2 38.38 10.23 31.78
N GLN A 3 37.06 10.34 31.79
CA GLN A 3 36.15 9.32 31.24
C GLN A 3 36.36 9.07 29.73
N LYS A 4 36.85 10.06 29.00
CA LYS A 4 37.11 9.98 27.55
C LYS A 4 38.43 9.25 27.26
N LYS A 5 39.45 9.47 28.10
CA LYS A 5 40.75 8.77 28.02
C LYS A 5 40.65 7.29 28.38
N GLU A 6 39.74 6.94 29.28
CA GLU A 6 39.51 5.55 29.70
C GLU A 6 38.79 4.72 28.61
N LEU A 7 37.84 5.34 27.88
CA LEU A 7 37.17 4.74 26.72
C LEU A 7 38.12 4.47 25.54
N GLU A 8 39.09 5.35 25.29
CA GLU A 8 40.12 5.14 24.26
C GLU A 8 41.09 4.01 24.63
N ARG A 9 41.43 3.87 25.92
CA ARG A 9 42.28 2.77 26.43
C ARG A 9 41.64 1.39 26.29
N LEU A 10 40.31 1.31 26.35
CA LEU A 10 39.54 0.06 26.24
C LEU A 10 39.27 -0.37 24.78
N GLY A 11 39.80 0.35 23.79
CA GLY A 11 39.60 0.02 22.37
C GLY A 11 38.17 0.20 21.88
N VAL A 12 37.30 0.84 22.68
CA VAL A 12 35.92 1.15 22.32
C VAL A 12 35.92 2.46 21.55
N GLY A 13 36.51 2.44 20.35
CA GLY A 13 36.42 3.56 19.42
C GLY A 13 34.94 3.87 19.18
N GLU A 14 34.58 5.16 19.18
CA GLU A 14 33.27 5.61 18.74
C GLU A 14 32.98 4.95 17.39
N ARG A 15 32.03 4.00 17.37
CA ARG A 15 31.46 3.51 16.11
C ARG A 15 30.93 4.74 15.42
N LYS A 16 31.66 5.27 14.44
CA LYS A 16 31.15 6.24 13.48
C LYS A 16 29.83 5.66 13.00
N LYS A 17 28.71 6.23 13.46
CA LYS A 17 27.40 5.93 12.89
C LYS A 17 27.60 6.12 11.39
N SER A 18 27.61 5.03 10.62
CA SER A 18 27.67 5.13 9.17
C SER A 18 26.56 6.09 8.80
N LYS A 19 26.87 7.21 8.14
CA LYS A 19 25.83 8.09 7.61
C LYS A 19 24.86 7.18 6.86
N LYS A 20 23.64 7.03 7.39
CA LYS A 20 22.59 6.29 6.67
C LYS A 20 22.51 6.98 5.32
N ARG A 21 22.81 6.24 4.24
CA ARG A 21 22.62 6.77 2.88
C ARG A 21 21.16 7.20 2.79
N GLU A 22 20.94 8.48 2.53
CA GLU A 22 19.62 8.97 2.17
C GLU A 22 19.37 8.58 0.71
N GLY A 23 18.31 7.80 0.46
CA GLY A 23 17.91 7.40 -0.88
C GLY A 23 18.28 5.98 -1.29
N LEU A 24 17.92 5.64 -2.53
CA LEU A 24 18.12 4.33 -3.12
C LEU A 24 19.61 4.08 -3.44
N PRO A 25 20.12 2.83 -3.30
CA PRO A 25 21.48 2.50 -3.70
C PRO A 25 21.64 2.64 -5.22
N PRO A 26 22.84 2.96 -5.73
CA PRO A 26 23.07 3.04 -7.18
C PRO A 26 22.77 1.69 -7.86
N LEU A 27 22.21 1.75 -9.06
CA LEU A 27 21.96 0.58 -9.90
C LEU A 27 23.28 0.07 -10.52
N PRO A 28 23.51 -1.25 -10.54
CA PRO A 28 24.64 -1.83 -11.27
C PRO A 28 24.47 -1.61 -12.77
N PHE A 29 25.54 -1.33 -13.51
CA PHE A 29 25.52 -1.14 -14.98
C PHE A 29 24.60 -0.02 -15.49
N ALA A 30 24.13 0.86 -14.60
CA ALA A 30 23.28 1.97 -14.99
C ALA A 30 24.06 3.10 -15.65
N GLU A 31 23.62 3.48 -16.83
CA GLU A 31 24.07 4.66 -17.54
C GLU A 31 22.98 5.72 -17.54
N LYS A 32 23.36 6.96 -17.23
CA LYS A 32 22.46 8.10 -17.22
C LYS A 32 21.83 8.30 -18.61
N GLY A 33 20.53 8.53 -18.66
CA GLY A 33 19.72 8.65 -19.88
C GLY A 33 19.34 7.32 -20.53
N LYS A 34 19.91 6.18 -20.09
CA LYS A 34 19.68 4.86 -20.70
C LYS A 34 18.92 3.89 -19.81
N VAL A 35 18.72 4.20 -18.53
CA VAL A 35 17.94 3.35 -17.63
C VAL A 35 16.49 3.32 -18.08
N ILE A 36 15.97 2.12 -18.31
CA ILE A 36 14.55 1.85 -18.54
C ILE A 36 14.06 0.88 -17.47
N THR A 37 13.06 1.30 -16.69
CA THR A 37 12.36 0.49 -15.68
C THR A 37 10.89 0.33 -16.07
N ARG A 38 10.17 -0.58 -15.42
CA ARG A 38 8.73 -0.75 -15.63
C ARG A 38 8.03 -1.21 -14.38
N PHE A 39 6.82 -0.72 -14.18
CA PHE A 39 5.86 -1.30 -13.25
C PHE A 39 4.83 -2.13 -14.04
N PRO A 40 4.82 -3.46 -13.87
CA PRO A 40 3.96 -4.33 -14.67
C PRO A 40 2.76 -4.91 -13.88
N PRO A 41 1.72 -4.13 -13.50
CA PRO A 41 0.61 -4.66 -12.74
C PRO A 41 -0.28 -5.57 -13.60
N GLU A 42 -0.78 -6.65 -12.99
CA GLU A 42 -1.91 -7.39 -13.55
C GLU A 42 -3.21 -6.60 -13.30
N PRO A 43 -4.05 -6.35 -14.32
CA PRO A 43 -5.29 -5.58 -14.16
C PRO A 43 -6.43 -6.42 -13.59
N ASN A 44 -6.20 -7.05 -12.43
CA ASN A 44 -7.12 -7.98 -11.79
C ASN A 44 -7.54 -7.58 -10.36
N GLY A 45 -7.09 -6.42 -9.89
CA GLY A 45 -7.39 -5.92 -8.55
C GLY A 45 -6.85 -4.52 -8.30
N TYR A 46 -7.31 -3.91 -7.21
CA TYR A 46 -6.81 -2.62 -6.74
C TYR A 46 -5.38 -2.71 -6.21
N LEU A 47 -4.63 -1.62 -6.36
CA LEU A 47 -3.27 -1.54 -5.84
C LEU A 47 -3.29 -1.44 -4.30
N HIS A 48 -2.18 -1.86 -3.70
CA HIS A 48 -1.97 -1.85 -2.26
C HIS A 48 -0.53 -1.41 -1.96
N ILE A 49 -0.19 -1.24 -0.68
CA ILE A 49 1.11 -0.70 -0.30
C ILE A 49 2.31 -1.49 -0.86
N GLY A 50 2.18 -2.82 -1.01
CA GLY A 50 3.18 -3.64 -1.70
C GLY A 50 3.40 -3.26 -3.18
N HIS A 51 2.34 -2.94 -3.91
CA HIS A 51 2.43 -2.40 -5.27
C HIS A 51 3.02 -0.98 -5.28
N ALA A 52 2.72 -0.17 -4.25
CA ALA A 52 3.34 1.14 -4.08
C ALA A 52 4.86 1.00 -3.97
N LYS A 53 5.37 0.00 -3.22
CA LYS A 53 6.81 -0.26 -3.14
C LYS A 53 7.42 -0.51 -4.50
N ALA A 54 6.83 -1.42 -5.28
CA ALA A 54 7.31 -1.75 -6.62
C ALA A 54 7.31 -0.50 -7.53
N ALA A 55 6.14 0.13 -7.68
CA ALA A 55 5.96 1.27 -8.58
C ALA A 55 6.86 2.46 -8.22
N ILE A 56 7.00 2.80 -6.93
CA ILE A 56 7.84 3.91 -6.48
C ILE A 56 9.31 3.58 -6.67
N VAL A 57 9.77 2.37 -6.39
CA VAL A 57 11.16 1.97 -6.64
C VAL A 57 11.51 2.06 -8.13
N ASP A 58 10.66 1.48 -8.99
CA ASP A 58 10.85 1.54 -10.44
C ASP A 58 10.88 2.98 -10.95
N TYR A 59 9.93 3.80 -10.49
CA TYR A 59 9.80 5.21 -10.87
C TYR A 59 10.99 6.06 -10.40
N GLU A 60 11.39 5.96 -9.13
CA GLU A 60 12.49 6.74 -8.57
C GLU A 60 13.82 6.39 -9.24
N TYR A 61 14.05 5.13 -9.62
CA TYR A 61 15.24 4.79 -10.38
C TYR A 61 15.25 5.33 -11.79
N ALA A 62 14.12 5.30 -12.50
CA ALA A 62 14.03 5.97 -13.79
C ALA A 62 14.34 7.47 -13.64
N ARG A 63 13.81 8.14 -12.62
CA ARG A 63 14.09 9.57 -12.39
C ARG A 63 15.52 9.84 -11.95
N MET A 64 16.11 9.03 -11.08
CA MET A 64 17.49 9.17 -10.60
C MET A 64 18.53 9.13 -11.74
N TYR A 65 18.21 8.42 -12.81
CA TYR A 65 19.10 8.23 -13.96
C TYR A 65 18.62 8.95 -15.22
N ASP A 66 17.68 9.90 -15.14
CA ASP A 66 17.08 10.58 -16.32
C ASP A 66 16.59 9.60 -17.40
N GLY A 67 16.10 8.44 -16.95
CA GLY A 67 15.67 7.31 -17.74
C GLY A 67 14.15 7.27 -18.00
N VAL A 68 13.68 6.15 -18.56
CA VAL A 68 12.28 5.93 -18.95
C VAL A 68 11.58 5.00 -17.95
N PHE A 69 10.40 5.39 -17.48
CA PHE A 69 9.51 4.56 -16.67
C PHE A 69 8.28 4.13 -17.48
N ILE A 70 8.09 2.82 -17.59
CA ILE A 70 7.01 2.20 -18.37
C ILE A 70 5.92 1.68 -17.42
N LEU A 71 4.65 2.02 -17.70
CA LEU A 71 3.50 1.31 -17.15
C LEU A 71 3.09 0.21 -18.14
N ARG A 72 3.25 -1.06 -17.76
CA ARG A 72 2.88 -2.20 -18.61
C ARG A 72 1.76 -3.00 -17.96
N PHE A 73 0.59 -3.11 -18.58
CA PHE A 73 -0.41 -4.03 -18.04
C PHE A 73 -0.08 -5.46 -18.47
N ASP A 74 0.27 -6.32 -17.51
CA ASP A 74 0.50 -7.75 -17.74
C ASP A 74 -0.86 -8.48 -17.76
N ASP A 75 -1.58 -8.30 -18.86
CA ASP A 75 -2.98 -8.65 -19.05
C ASP A 75 -3.20 -9.99 -19.79
N THR A 76 -2.25 -10.92 -19.71
CA THR A 76 -2.34 -12.21 -20.43
C THR A 76 -3.22 -13.26 -19.74
N ASN A 77 -4.13 -12.81 -18.88
CA ASN A 77 -5.12 -13.65 -18.21
C ASN A 77 -6.52 -12.99 -18.29
N PRO A 78 -7.28 -13.23 -19.37
CA PRO A 78 -8.56 -12.57 -19.59
C PRO A 78 -9.59 -12.85 -18.49
N GLU A 79 -9.59 -14.04 -17.88
CA GLU A 79 -10.55 -14.42 -16.83
C GLU A 79 -10.54 -13.51 -15.60
N ASN A 80 -9.38 -12.92 -15.30
CA ASN A 80 -9.19 -12.09 -14.12
C ASN A 80 -9.05 -10.61 -14.45
N ALA A 81 -8.88 -10.28 -15.73
CA ALA A 81 -8.71 -8.90 -16.16
C ALA A 81 -10.07 -8.18 -16.22
N SER A 82 -10.13 -6.92 -15.80
CA SER A 82 -11.31 -6.08 -15.98
C SER A 82 -10.90 -4.65 -16.30
N LYS A 83 -11.65 -3.98 -17.19
CA LYS A 83 -11.42 -2.58 -17.56
C LYS A 83 -11.38 -1.64 -16.35
N GLU A 84 -12.20 -1.92 -15.34
CA GLU A 84 -12.23 -1.21 -14.07
C GLU A 84 -10.83 -1.13 -13.42
N TYR A 85 -10.09 -2.24 -13.42
CA TYR A 85 -8.78 -2.30 -12.76
C TYR A 85 -7.71 -1.53 -13.53
N TYR A 86 -7.77 -1.46 -14.86
CA TYR A 86 -6.86 -0.59 -15.61
C TYR A 86 -7.02 0.86 -15.16
N ASP A 87 -8.26 1.35 -15.11
CA ASP A 87 -8.55 2.73 -14.77
C ASP A 87 -8.26 3.02 -13.30
N ALA A 88 -8.64 2.10 -12.41
CA ALA A 88 -8.35 2.22 -10.98
C ALA A 88 -6.85 2.23 -10.67
N GLN A 89 -6.06 1.37 -11.30
CA GLN A 89 -4.60 1.31 -11.10
C GLN A 89 -3.92 2.58 -11.62
N LYS A 90 -4.35 3.12 -12.77
CA LYS A 90 -3.88 4.43 -13.28
C LYS A 90 -4.20 5.56 -12.32
N GLU A 91 -5.42 5.59 -11.76
CA GLU A 91 -5.82 6.58 -10.76
C GLU A 91 -4.95 6.49 -9.50
N ASP A 92 -4.76 5.27 -8.98
CA ASP A 92 -3.98 5.00 -7.78
C ASP A 92 -2.50 5.44 -7.96
N LEU A 93 -1.90 5.16 -9.12
CA LEU A 93 -0.53 5.60 -9.46
C LEU A 93 -0.41 7.12 -9.57
N ARG A 94 -1.37 7.78 -10.23
CA ARG A 94 -1.41 9.24 -10.31
C ARG A 94 -1.55 9.88 -8.94
N TRP A 95 -2.38 9.29 -8.07
CA TRP A 95 -2.53 9.73 -6.69
C TRP A 95 -1.21 9.60 -5.90
N LEU A 96 -0.42 8.54 -6.13
CA LEU A 96 0.93 8.39 -5.57
C LEU A 96 1.97 9.38 -6.14
N GLY A 97 1.60 10.20 -7.13
CA GLY A 97 2.53 11.07 -7.84
C GLY A 97 3.43 10.32 -8.83
N VAL A 98 3.12 9.07 -9.16
CA VAL A 98 3.85 8.24 -10.11
C VAL A 98 3.27 8.47 -11.51
N ARG A 99 4.07 9.06 -12.39
CA ARG A 99 3.75 9.28 -13.81
C ARG A 99 4.64 8.40 -14.68
N TRP A 100 4.11 7.91 -15.79
CA TRP A 100 4.83 7.04 -16.74
C TRP A 100 5.08 7.76 -18.06
N ASP A 101 6.20 7.43 -18.70
CA ASP A 101 6.60 7.99 -19.99
C ASP A 101 6.05 7.16 -21.17
N LYS A 102 5.81 5.86 -20.93
CA LYS A 102 5.18 4.95 -21.91
C LYS A 102 4.14 4.06 -21.22
N GLU A 103 3.08 3.72 -21.95
CA GLU A 103 2.01 2.82 -21.52
C GLU A 103 1.72 1.81 -22.63
N TYR A 104 1.61 0.53 -22.27
CA TYR A 104 1.08 -0.48 -23.19
C TYR A 104 0.56 -1.71 -22.44
N CYS A 105 -0.18 -2.56 -23.16
CA CYS A 105 -0.67 -3.85 -22.66
C CYS A 105 0.12 -4.99 -23.28
N THR A 106 0.56 -5.96 -22.48
CA THR A 106 1.29 -7.14 -22.96
C THR A 106 0.52 -7.92 -24.02
N SER A 107 -0.81 -7.96 -23.91
CA SER A 107 -1.71 -8.55 -24.92
C SER A 107 -1.59 -7.94 -26.32
N SER A 108 -1.13 -6.68 -26.44
CA SER A 108 -0.93 -6.02 -27.73
C SER A 108 0.23 -6.62 -28.52
N ASN A 109 1.19 -7.27 -27.83
CA ASN A 109 2.35 -7.90 -28.42
C ASN A 109 2.18 -9.40 -28.67
N LEU A 110 0.97 -9.96 -28.47
CA LEU A 110 0.70 -11.38 -28.73
C LEU A 110 1.11 -11.86 -30.14
N PRO A 111 0.93 -11.10 -31.23
CA PRO A 111 1.44 -11.51 -32.54
C PRO A 111 2.96 -11.74 -32.53
N LYS A 112 3.73 -10.89 -31.83
CA LYS A 112 5.17 -11.09 -31.67
C LYS A 112 5.47 -12.29 -30.77
N HIS A 113 4.67 -12.51 -29.73
CA HIS A 113 4.78 -13.69 -28.87
C HIS A 113 4.58 -14.98 -29.66
N TYR A 114 3.59 -15.05 -30.55
CA TYR A 114 3.35 -16.23 -31.39
C TYR A 114 4.51 -16.48 -32.36
N GLN A 115 5.04 -15.45 -33.01
CA GLN A 115 6.23 -15.58 -33.87
C GLN A 115 7.43 -16.18 -33.12
N LEU A 116 7.68 -15.72 -31.89
CA LEU A 116 8.77 -16.23 -31.04
C LEU A 116 8.47 -17.65 -30.54
N ALA A 117 7.21 -17.98 -30.27
CA ALA A 117 6.79 -19.33 -29.90
C ALA A 117 7.02 -20.32 -31.06
N GLU A 118 6.66 -19.93 -32.28
CA GLU A 118 6.91 -20.72 -33.49
C GLU A 118 8.41 -20.91 -33.76
N ASP A 119 9.23 -19.88 -33.52
CA ASP A 119 10.69 -20.00 -33.62
C ASP A 119 11.24 -21.04 -32.63
N LEU A 120 10.76 -21.06 -31.39
CA LEU A 120 11.11 -22.10 -30.42
C LEU A 120 10.69 -23.49 -30.88
N ILE A 121 9.49 -23.64 -31.47
CA ILE A 121 9.03 -24.92 -32.02
C ILE A 121 9.92 -25.36 -33.18
N LYS A 122 10.21 -24.47 -34.13
CA LYS A 122 11.04 -24.74 -35.31
C LYS A 122 12.47 -25.14 -34.95
N LYS A 123 13.04 -24.51 -33.91
CA LYS A 123 14.35 -24.87 -33.34
C LYS A 123 14.31 -26.12 -32.45
N GLY A 124 13.13 -26.73 -32.25
CA GLY A 124 12.96 -27.93 -31.45
C GLY A 124 13.00 -27.71 -29.93
N TYR A 125 12.96 -26.45 -29.47
CA TYR A 125 13.00 -26.07 -28.05
C TYR A 125 11.62 -25.92 -27.39
N ALA A 126 10.52 -26.03 -28.12
CA ALA A 126 9.18 -26.06 -27.55
C ALA A 126 8.35 -27.18 -28.16
N TYR A 127 7.31 -27.61 -27.45
CA TYR A 127 6.39 -28.65 -27.91
C TYR A 127 4.99 -28.46 -27.33
N VAL A 128 3.97 -28.90 -28.05
CA VAL A 128 2.58 -28.89 -27.59
C VAL A 128 2.29 -30.14 -26.76
N CYS A 129 1.78 -29.95 -25.56
CA CYS A 129 1.45 -31.00 -24.61
C CYS A 129 -0.06 -31.07 -24.41
N VAL A 130 -0.64 -32.23 -24.74
CA VAL A 130 -2.07 -32.56 -24.56
C VAL A 130 -2.32 -33.49 -23.37
N CYS A 131 -1.32 -33.69 -22.51
CA CYS A 131 -1.46 -34.47 -21.30
C CYS A 131 -2.36 -33.75 -20.28
N SER A 132 -3.10 -34.51 -19.47
CA SER A 132 -3.88 -33.95 -18.36
C SER A 132 -2.99 -33.18 -17.37
N GLN A 133 -3.57 -32.20 -16.68
CA GLN A 133 -2.87 -31.40 -15.67
C GLN A 133 -2.25 -32.26 -14.56
N GLU A 134 -2.95 -33.32 -14.13
CA GLU A 134 -2.45 -34.29 -13.16
C GLU A 134 -1.20 -35.01 -13.67
N SER A 135 -1.23 -35.50 -14.91
CA SER A 135 -0.08 -36.16 -15.55
C SER A 135 1.11 -35.21 -15.70
N ILE A 136 0.86 -33.96 -16.10
CA ILE A 136 1.90 -32.93 -16.19
C ILE A 136 2.54 -32.70 -14.81
N ARG A 137 1.73 -32.53 -13.76
CA ARG A 137 2.22 -32.33 -12.39
C ARG A 137 3.06 -33.51 -11.91
N LYS A 138 2.57 -34.74 -12.10
CA LYS A 138 3.28 -35.97 -11.73
C LYS A 138 4.61 -36.09 -12.47
N ASN A 139 4.60 -35.94 -13.80
CA ASN A 139 5.80 -36.04 -14.62
C ASN A 139 6.85 -34.98 -14.27
N ARG A 140 6.43 -33.73 -14.01
CA ARG A 140 7.34 -32.66 -13.55
C ARG A 140 7.94 -32.97 -12.18
N PHE A 141 7.14 -33.50 -11.26
CA PHE A 141 7.62 -33.91 -9.94
C PHE A 141 8.67 -35.02 -10.05
N GLU A 142 8.40 -36.04 -10.88
CA GLU A 142 9.29 -37.18 -11.11
C GLU A 142 10.46 -36.90 -12.08
N GLY A 143 10.49 -35.73 -12.73
CA GLY A 143 11.52 -35.41 -13.74
C GLY A 143 11.42 -36.25 -15.02
N LYS A 144 10.23 -36.72 -15.37
CA LYS A 144 9.99 -37.59 -16.53
C LYS A 144 9.41 -36.84 -17.73
N ALA A 145 9.88 -37.19 -18.92
CA ALA A 145 9.30 -36.68 -20.17
C ALA A 145 7.93 -37.34 -20.43
N CYS A 146 6.99 -36.60 -21.00
CA CYS A 146 5.79 -37.18 -21.59
C CYS A 146 6.01 -37.48 -23.07
N LYS A 147 5.22 -38.40 -23.64
CA LYS A 147 5.27 -38.76 -25.08
C LYS A 147 5.14 -37.56 -26.02
N CYS A 148 4.48 -36.49 -25.60
CA CYS A 148 4.34 -35.27 -26.41
C CYS A 148 5.68 -34.55 -26.64
N ARG A 149 6.67 -34.72 -25.76
CA ARG A 149 7.98 -34.04 -25.83
C ARG A 149 8.83 -34.52 -27.02
N GLU A 150 8.59 -35.74 -27.47
CA GLU A 150 9.29 -36.42 -28.56
C GLU A 150 8.68 -36.13 -29.94
N LYS A 151 7.56 -35.38 -29.99
CA LYS A 151 6.93 -34.99 -31.25
C LYS A 151 7.88 -34.21 -32.15
N THR A 152 7.77 -34.47 -33.44
CA THR A 152 8.52 -33.76 -34.48
C THR A 152 8.13 -32.29 -34.55
N VAL A 153 8.93 -31.48 -35.24
CA VAL A 153 8.65 -30.05 -35.45
C VAL A 153 7.31 -29.85 -36.16
N ASP A 154 7.05 -30.61 -37.23
CA ASP A 154 5.83 -30.50 -38.04
C ASP A 154 4.58 -30.89 -37.25
N GLU A 155 4.65 -31.96 -36.44
CA GLU A 155 3.55 -32.32 -35.55
C GLU A 155 3.25 -31.21 -34.53
N ASN A 156 4.29 -30.58 -33.97
CA ASN A 156 4.11 -29.51 -33.00
C ASN A 156 3.54 -28.23 -33.64
N LEU A 157 3.96 -27.88 -34.86
CA LEU A 157 3.40 -26.76 -35.61
C LEU A 157 1.92 -27.01 -35.96
N SER A 158 1.58 -28.23 -36.38
CA SER A 158 0.19 -28.62 -36.63
C SER A 158 -0.67 -28.54 -35.36
N LEU A 159 -0.15 -29.03 -34.22
CA LEU A 159 -0.85 -28.92 -32.94
C LEU A 159 -0.96 -27.45 -32.46
N TRP A 160 0.06 -26.64 -32.70
CA TRP A 160 0.05 -25.21 -32.38
C TRP A 160 -1.04 -24.48 -33.15
N GLU A 161 -1.17 -24.73 -34.46
CA GLU A 161 -2.28 -24.21 -35.27
C GLU A 161 -3.65 -24.63 -34.71
N LYS A 162 -3.79 -25.90 -34.32
CA LYS A 162 -5.03 -26.40 -33.68
C LYS A 162 -5.35 -25.76 -32.34
N MET A 163 -4.35 -25.32 -31.56
CA MET A 163 -4.59 -24.52 -30.35
C MET A 163 -5.27 -23.19 -30.69
N HIS A 164 -5.00 -22.62 -31.87
CA HIS A 164 -5.60 -21.37 -32.33
C HIS A 164 -6.99 -21.53 -32.97
N SER A 165 -7.40 -22.74 -33.37
CA SER A 165 -8.64 -22.95 -34.14
C SER A 165 -9.63 -23.95 -33.53
N GLU A 166 -9.18 -25.11 -33.07
CA GLU A 166 -10.03 -26.29 -32.80
C GLU A 166 -10.11 -26.67 -31.32
N MET A 167 -8.96 -26.66 -30.62
CA MET A 167 -8.85 -27.20 -29.27
C MET A 167 -9.53 -26.31 -28.24
N ARG A 168 -10.08 -26.89 -27.17
CA ARG A 168 -10.76 -26.16 -26.09
C ARG A 168 -9.80 -25.77 -24.96
N THR A 169 -10.24 -24.82 -24.15
CA THR A 169 -9.58 -24.45 -22.87
C THR A 169 -9.22 -25.70 -22.06
N GLY A 170 -7.93 -25.83 -21.71
CA GLY A 170 -7.38 -26.94 -20.92
C GLY A 170 -6.97 -28.19 -21.71
N GLU A 171 -7.27 -28.29 -23.01
CA GLU A 171 -6.91 -29.47 -23.83
C GLU A 171 -5.44 -29.50 -24.24
N ALA A 172 -4.80 -28.33 -24.35
CA ALA A 172 -3.42 -28.22 -24.78
C ALA A 172 -2.71 -27.00 -24.18
N ILE A 173 -1.39 -27.15 -24.01
CA ILE A 173 -0.47 -26.08 -23.64
C ILE A 173 0.81 -26.17 -24.47
N LEU A 174 1.43 -25.04 -24.78
CA LEU A 174 2.80 -25.03 -25.31
C LEU A 174 3.78 -25.03 -24.15
N ARG A 175 4.76 -25.93 -24.17
CA ARG A 175 5.79 -26.05 -23.12
C ARG A 175 7.18 -25.84 -23.71
N LEU A 176 8.04 -25.23 -22.91
CA LEU A 176 9.47 -25.19 -23.18
C LEU A 176 10.06 -26.59 -22.99
N LYS A 177 11.01 -26.99 -23.82
CA LYS A 177 11.92 -28.11 -23.54
C LYS A 177 13.05 -27.55 -22.68
N GLY A 178 12.80 -27.54 -21.37
CA GLY A 178 13.81 -27.21 -20.38
C GLY A 178 14.59 -28.45 -19.96
N ASP A 179 15.10 -28.40 -18.75
CA ASP A 179 15.85 -29.49 -18.14
C ASP A 179 14.99 -30.23 -17.11
N LEU A 180 14.58 -31.45 -17.47
CA LEU A 180 13.79 -32.34 -16.61
C LEU A 180 14.60 -32.89 -15.42
N SER A 181 15.92 -32.93 -15.54
CA SER A 181 16.84 -33.41 -14.50
C SER A 181 17.23 -32.31 -13.51
N SER A 182 16.94 -31.04 -13.83
CA SER A 182 17.29 -29.90 -12.99
C SER A 182 16.72 -30.02 -11.57
N SER A 183 17.53 -29.64 -10.60
CA SER A 183 17.10 -29.44 -9.20
C SER A 183 16.17 -28.23 -9.08
N ASN A 184 16.28 -27.27 -9.99
CA ASN A 184 15.32 -26.18 -10.14
C ASN A 184 14.07 -26.67 -10.89
N THR A 185 13.01 -26.97 -10.13
CA THR A 185 11.74 -27.46 -10.71
C THR A 185 11.06 -26.49 -11.69
N ALA A 186 11.42 -25.20 -11.70
CA ALA A 186 10.94 -24.25 -12.70
C ALA A 186 11.42 -24.60 -14.12
N MET A 187 12.64 -25.17 -14.24
CA MET A 187 13.21 -25.59 -15.52
C MET A 187 12.60 -26.86 -16.11
N ARG A 188 11.81 -27.59 -15.32
CA ARG A 188 11.20 -28.86 -15.75
C ARG A 188 10.01 -28.60 -16.68
N ASP A 189 10.34 -28.34 -17.94
CA ASP A 189 9.46 -28.06 -19.06
C ASP A 189 8.31 -27.09 -18.70
N PRO A 190 8.59 -25.82 -18.35
CA PRO A 190 7.56 -24.86 -17.95
C PRO A 190 6.58 -24.55 -19.09
N THR A 191 5.34 -24.22 -18.73
CA THR A 191 4.29 -23.82 -19.68
C THR A 191 4.57 -22.41 -20.19
N LEU A 192 4.56 -22.24 -21.52
CA LEU A 192 4.74 -20.95 -22.20
C LEU A 192 3.41 -20.35 -22.67
N PHE A 193 2.46 -21.16 -23.13
CA PHE A 193 1.15 -20.70 -23.60
C PHE A 193 0.04 -21.67 -23.17
N ARG A 194 -1.18 -21.13 -23.01
CA ARG A 194 -2.39 -21.89 -22.65
C ARG A 194 -3.60 -21.35 -23.40
N ILE A 195 -4.59 -22.21 -23.65
CA ILE A 195 -5.88 -21.80 -24.24
C ILE A 195 -6.78 -21.27 -23.13
N ILE A 196 -7.38 -20.09 -23.35
CA ILE A 196 -8.45 -19.51 -22.52
C ILE A 196 -9.47 -18.87 -23.47
N ASP A 197 -10.67 -19.45 -23.51
CA ASP A 197 -11.78 -19.03 -24.36
C ASP A 197 -12.74 -18.08 -23.62
N VAL A 198 -12.21 -16.92 -23.23
CA VAL A 198 -12.97 -15.84 -22.59
C VAL A 198 -12.62 -14.52 -23.27
N GLU A 199 -13.62 -13.65 -23.44
CA GLU A 199 -13.44 -12.32 -24.01
C GLU A 199 -12.45 -11.49 -23.17
N HIS A 200 -11.43 -10.92 -23.82
CA HIS A 200 -10.45 -10.07 -23.13
C HIS A 200 -10.95 -8.62 -23.06
N PRO A 201 -10.84 -7.91 -21.91
CA PRO A 201 -11.38 -6.56 -21.73
C PRO A 201 -10.90 -5.50 -22.74
N ILE A 202 -9.72 -5.70 -23.32
CA ILE A 202 -9.10 -4.78 -24.29
C ILE A 202 -9.04 -5.37 -25.71
N GLN A 203 -8.89 -6.69 -25.84
CA GLN A 203 -8.62 -7.34 -27.13
C GLN A 203 -9.86 -8.04 -27.69
N GLY A 204 -10.98 -8.04 -26.95
CA GLY A 204 -12.18 -8.80 -27.28
C GLY A 204 -11.86 -10.29 -27.48
N ASN A 205 -12.43 -10.87 -28.52
CA ASN A 205 -12.24 -12.27 -28.91
C ASN A 205 -11.09 -12.48 -29.94
N LYS A 206 -10.19 -11.52 -30.10
CA LYS A 206 -9.10 -11.59 -31.09
C LYS A 206 -8.12 -12.73 -30.83
N TYR A 207 -7.94 -13.09 -29.56
CA TYR A 207 -6.98 -14.10 -29.14
C TYR A 207 -7.61 -15.08 -28.16
N ARG A 208 -7.18 -16.34 -28.25
CA ARG A 208 -7.58 -17.42 -27.34
C ARG A 208 -6.39 -18.18 -26.75
N VAL A 209 -5.21 -18.03 -27.34
CA VAL A 209 -3.96 -18.65 -26.86
C VAL A 209 -3.12 -17.58 -26.17
N TRP A 210 -2.92 -17.71 -24.86
CA TRP A 210 -2.34 -16.66 -24.04
C TRP A 210 -0.98 -17.08 -23.47
N SER A 211 0.03 -16.21 -23.61
CA SER A 211 1.35 -16.42 -23.01
C SER A 211 1.27 -16.41 -21.48
N THR A 212 2.04 -17.27 -20.83
CA THR A 212 2.21 -17.29 -19.38
C THR A 212 3.19 -16.22 -18.92
N TYR A 213 3.24 -16.00 -17.60
CA TYR A 213 4.23 -15.10 -16.98
C TYR A 213 5.67 -15.44 -17.36
N ASP A 214 6.03 -16.74 -17.39
CA ASP A 214 7.40 -17.18 -17.69
C ASP A 214 7.85 -16.74 -19.09
N PHE A 215 6.94 -16.82 -20.07
CA PHE A 215 7.21 -16.37 -21.43
C PHE A 215 7.14 -14.84 -21.55
N ALA A 216 6.00 -14.27 -21.17
CA ALA A 216 5.70 -12.86 -21.39
C ALA A 216 6.66 -11.94 -20.63
N GLY A 217 6.94 -12.23 -19.35
CA GLY A 217 7.80 -11.39 -18.53
C GLY A 217 9.21 -11.23 -19.13
N ALA A 218 9.81 -12.33 -19.58
CA ALA A 218 11.13 -12.33 -20.21
C ALA A 218 11.13 -11.60 -21.55
N VAL A 219 10.23 -12.00 -22.44
CA VAL A 219 10.15 -11.45 -23.80
C VAL A 219 9.86 -9.95 -23.77
N GLU A 220 8.87 -9.52 -22.98
CA GLU A 220 8.46 -8.13 -22.88
C GLU A 220 9.56 -7.22 -22.34
N ASP A 221 10.23 -7.62 -21.27
CA ASP A 221 11.35 -6.84 -20.71
C ASP A 221 12.48 -6.67 -21.74
N SER A 222 12.76 -7.70 -22.54
CA SER A 222 13.75 -7.59 -23.62
C SER A 222 13.31 -6.62 -24.70
N ILE A 223 12.15 -6.86 -25.34
CA ILE A 223 11.71 -6.12 -26.54
C ILE A 223 11.34 -4.67 -26.26
N SER A 224 10.87 -4.36 -25.05
CA SER A 224 10.55 -2.98 -24.64
C SER A 224 11.77 -2.15 -24.23
N GLY A 225 12.95 -2.77 -24.21
CA GLY A 225 14.20 -2.11 -23.83
C GLY A 225 14.41 -1.97 -22.32
N VAL A 226 13.56 -2.56 -21.47
CA VAL A 226 13.73 -2.53 -20.01
C VAL A 226 15.13 -3.02 -19.63
N THR A 227 15.88 -2.17 -18.95
CA THR A 227 17.27 -2.46 -18.54
C THR A 227 17.35 -3.14 -17.17
N HIS A 228 16.49 -2.70 -16.24
CA HIS A 228 16.50 -3.12 -14.84
C HIS A 228 15.09 -3.51 -14.40
N PRO A 229 14.61 -4.71 -14.78
CA PRO A 229 13.33 -5.20 -14.32
C PRO A 229 13.38 -5.52 -12.83
N PHE A 230 12.64 -4.78 -12.02
CA PHE A 230 12.47 -5.08 -10.60
C PHE A 230 11.34 -6.08 -10.39
N ARG A 231 11.54 -7.02 -9.47
CA ARG A 231 10.53 -7.99 -9.06
C ARG A 231 10.76 -8.46 -7.63
N THR A 232 9.76 -9.14 -7.09
CA THR A 232 9.86 -9.72 -5.75
C THR A 232 10.74 -10.98 -5.76
N LYS A 233 11.38 -11.26 -4.63
CA LYS A 233 12.24 -12.46 -4.45
C LYS A 233 11.53 -13.80 -4.75
N GLU A 234 10.21 -13.86 -4.67
CA GLU A 234 9.44 -15.09 -4.95
C GLU A 234 9.64 -15.66 -6.36
N TYR A 235 10.18 -14.84 -7.28
CA TYR A 235 10.44 -15.22 -8.66
C TYR A 235 11.89 -15.68 -8.91
N GLU A 236 12.76 -15.73 -7.89
CA GLU A 236 14.20 -16.06 -8.02
C GLU A 236 14.46 -17.43 -8.69
N LEU A 237 13.59 -18.43 -8.43
CA LEU A 237 13.71 -19.73 -9.11
C LEU A 237 13.38 -19.67 -10.61
N ARG A 238 12.67 -18.63 -11.07
CA ARG A 238 12.26 -18.49 -12.48
C ARG A 238 13.29 -17.75 -13.32
N ASP A 239 14.38 -17.27 -12.72
CA ASP A 239 15.49 -16.56 -13.38
C ASP A 239 16.14 -17.39 -14.46
N GLU A 240 16.34 -18.66 -14.12
CA GLU A 240 16.94 -19.62 -15.02
C GLU A 240 16.07 -19.79 -16.27
N VAL A 241 14.75 -19.93 -16.10
CA VAL A 241 13.78 -19.98 -17.20
C VAL A 241 13.80 -18.69 -18.00
N TYR A 242 13.83 -17.54 -17.31
CA TYR A 242 13.83 -16.21 -17.91
C TYR A 242 15.04 -16.02 -18.83
N PHE A 243 16.26 -16.24 -18.34
CA PHE A 243 17.47 -16.07 -19.14
C PHE A 243 17.69 -17.16 -20.18
N TYR A 244 17.21 -18.38 -19.92
CA TYR A 244 17.24 -19.47 -20.90
C TYR A 244 16.34 -19.15 -22.09
N LEU A 245 15.10 -18.68 -21.87
CA LEU A 245 14.22 -18.22 -22.93
C LEU A 245 14.85 -17.10 -23.78
N LEU A 246 15.43 -16.08 -23.13
CA LEU A 246 16.11 -14.99 -23.83
C LEU A 246 17.29 -15.49 -24.67
N HIS A 247 18.04 -16.46 -24.16
CA HIS A 247 19.14 -17.07 -24.90
C HIS A 247 18.66 -17.81 -26.16
N LEU A 248 17.65 -18.68 -26.04
CA LEU A 248 17.12 -19.46 -27.17
C LEU A 248 16.51 -18.58 -28.27
N LEU A 249 15.89 -17.47 -27.87
CA LEU A 249 15.29 -16.49 -28.77
C LEU A 249 16.28 -15.45 -29.30
N ASN A 250 17.56 -15.52 -28.89
CA ASN A 250 18.58 -14.51 -29.20
C ASN A 250 18.13 -13.07 -28.88
N LEU A 251 17.51 -12.91 -27.71
CA LEU A 251 16.97 -11.64 -27.21
C LEU A 251 17.92 -11.02 -26.18
N ARG A 252 17.83 -9.69 -26.02
CA ARG A 252 18.65 -8.92 -25.08
C ARG A 252 18.37 -9.36 -23.64
N LYS A 253 19.44 -9.53 -22.85
CA LYS A 253 19.35 -9.88 -21.43
C LYS A 253 19.39 -8.62 -20.57
N PRO A 254 18.33 -8.31 -19.80
CA PRO A 254 18.36 -7.21 -18.85
C PRO A 254 19.03 -7.61 -17.52
N HIS A 255 19.27 -6.63 -16.65
CA HIS A 255 19.82 -6.83 -15.30
C HIS A 255 18.68 -6.97 -14.29
N LEU A 256 18.28 -8.20 -13.97
CA LEU A 256 17.20 -8.44 -13.00
C LEU A 256 17.55 -7.87 -11.64
N MET A 257 16.60 -7.11 -11.08
CA MET A 257 16.69 -6.52 -9.75
C MET A 257 15.63 -7.15 -8.84
N GLU A 258 15.99 -7.39 -7.59
CA GLU A 258 15.12 -8.08 -6.65
C GLU A 258 14.95 -7.31 -5.35
N PHE A 259 13.73 -7.35 -4.83
CA PHE A 259 13.40 -6.78 -3.54
C PHE A 259 12.43 -7.67 -2.77
N SER A 260 12.46 -7.57 -1.44
CA SER A 260 11.51 -8.25 -0.58
C SER A 260 10.14 -7.59 -0.64
N ARG A 261 9.08 -8.40 -0.51
CA ARG A 261 7.73 -7.87 -0.38
C ARG A 261 7.60 -7.02 0.88
N LEU A 262 6.73 -6.03 0.78
CA LEU A 262 6.32 -5.21 1.91
C LEU A 262 5.06 -5.82 2.53
N SER A 263 5.18 -6.24 3.79
CA SER A 263 4.06 -6.79 4.56
C SER A 263 3.89 -5.98 5.84
N ILE A 264 2.68 -5.48 6.08
CA ILE A 264 2.34 -4.80 7.34
C ILE A 264 1.69 -5.80 8.28
N GLU A 265 2.13 -5.81 9.52
CA GLU A 265 1.55 -6.66 10.56
C GLU A 265 0.04 -6.44 10.72
N GLY A 266 -0.73 -7.54 10.71
CA GLY A 266 -2.18 -7.52 10.90
C GLY A 266 -2.99 -6.86 9.77
N MET A 267 -2.37 -6.46 8.66
CA MET A 267 -3.03 -5.84 7.49
C MET A 267 -2.74 -6.67 6.22
N PRO A 268 -3.63 -7.59 5.83
CA PRO A 268 -3.37 -8.47 4.69
C PRO A 268 -3.47 -7.73 3.36
N VAL A 269 -2.60 -8.09 2.42
CA VAL A 269 -2.66 -7.64 1.01
C VAL A 269 -3.24 -8.71 0.07
N SER A 270 -3.32 -9.97 0.52
CA SER A 270 -3.78 -11.09 -0.30
C SER A 270 -5.29 -11.05 -0.52
N LYS A 271 -5.72 -11.07 -1.78
CA LYS A 271 -7.14 -11.17 -2.16
C LYS A 271 -7.84 -12.38 -1.55
N ARG A 272 -7.13 -13.50 -1.36
CA ARG A 272 -7.67 -14.70 -0.69
C ARG A 272 -8.03 -14.46 0.78
N LYS A 273 -7.37 -13.50 1.44
CA LYS A 273 -7.71 -13.07 2.81
C LYS A 273 -8.74 -11.93 2.81
N ILE A 274 -8.70 -11.00 1.85
CA ILE A 274 -9.57 -9.82 1.82
C ILE A 274 -10.99 -10.15 1.29
N LYS A 275 -11.10 -10.91 0.19
CA LYS A 275 -12.39 -11.21 -0.46
C LYS A 275 -13.41 -11.84 0.52
N PRO A 276 -13.06 -12.83 1.36
CA PRO A 276 -13.99 -13.37 2.34
C PRO A 276 -14.43 -12.36 3.41
N LEU A 277 -13.62 -11.34 3.73
CA LEU A 277 -14.02 -10.30 4.67
C LEU A 277 -15.08 -9.38 4.07
N ILE A 278 -14.96 -9.07 2.78
CA ILE A 278 -15.94 -8.28 2.03
C ILE A 278 -17.24 -9.06 1.90
N GLU A 279 -17.17 -10.32 1.46
CA GLU A 279 -18.34 -11.19 1.29
C GLU A 279 -19.13 -11.40 2.60
N LYS A 280 -18.43 -11.45 3.74
CA LYS A 280 -19.04 -11.54 5.07
C LYS A 280 -19.47 -10.18 5.65
N GLY A 281 -19.26 -9.07 4.94
CA GLY A 281 -19.58 -7.72 5.41
C GLY A 281 -18.72 -7.22 6.58
N LEU A 282 -17.59 -7.89 6.88
CA LEU A 282 -16.66 -7.49 7.95
C LEU A 282 -15.85 -6.24 7.58
N VAL A 283 -15.63 -6.04 6.28
CA VAL A 283 -15.09 -4.80 5.68
C VAL A 283 -16.00 -4.34 4.55
N LYS A 284 -16.12 -3.02 4.35
CA LYS A 284 -17.10 -2.46 3.40
C LYS A 284 -16.76 -2.72 1.93
N GLY A 285 -15.47 -2.83 1.62
CA GLY A 285 -14.97 -2.94 0.26
C GLY A 285 -13.45 -2.81 0.23
N TYR A 286 -12.88 -2.72 -0.97
CA TYR A 286 -11.43 -2.54 -1.14
C TYR A 286 -10.94 -1.15 -0.76
N ASP A 287 -11.83 -0.17 -0.59
CA ASP A 287 -11.53 1.18 -0.09
C ASP A 287 -11.67 1.29 1.43
N ASP A 288 -11.98 0.19 2.15
CA ASP A 288 -12.08 0.21 3.61
C ASP A 288 -10.76 0.67 4.23
N PHE A 289 -10.83 1.70 5.08
CA PHE A 289 -9.65 2.37 5.66
C PHE A 289 -8.85 1.49 6.64
N ARG A 290 -9.32 0.27 6.94
CA ARG A 290 -8.54 -0.75 7.66
C ARG A 290 -7.65 -1.59 6.73
N LEU A 291 -7.86 -1.54 5.42
CA LEU A 291 -7.08 -2.29 4.44
C LEU A 291 -5.83 -1.51 3.99
N PRO A 292 -4.73 -2.21 3.64
CA PRO A 292 -3.52 -1.61 3.10
C PRO A 292 -3.61 -1.34 1.58
N THR A 293 -4.82 -1.31 1.01
CA THR A 293 -5.06 -0.86 -0.37
C THR A 293 -4.75 0.63 -0.48
N LEU A 294 -4.35 1.11 -1.67
CA LEU A 294 -4.07 2.54 -1.84
C LEU A 294 -5.33 3.39 -1.60
N ARG A 295 -6.49 2.87 -2.00
CA ARG A 295 -7.80 3.47 -1.73
C ARG A 295 -8.12 3.50 -0.23
N GLY A 296 -7.89 2.40 0.49
CA GLY A 296 -8.07 2.34 1.94
C GLY A 296 -7.14 3.32 2.68
N LEU A 297 -5.86 3.38 2.30
CA LEU A 297 -4.90 4.30 2.89
C LEU A 297 -5.25 5.77 2.61
N LYS A 298 -5.64 6.09 1.36
CA LYS A 298 -6.14 7.43 0.98
C LYS A 298 -7.36 7.81 1.82
N ARG A 299 -8.34 6.91 1.95
CA ARG A 299 -9.55 7.09 2.74
C ARG A 299 -9.28 7.21 4.24
N ARG A 300 -8.25 6.52 4.76
CA ARG A 300 -7.77 6.65 6.14
C ARG A 300 -7.18 8.04 6.43
N GLY A 301 -6.75 8.78 5.42
CA GLY A 301 -6.04 10.06 5.57
C GLY A 301 -4.51 9.92 5.54
N ILE A 302 -3.99 8.86 4.92
CA ILE A 302 -2.56 8.75 4.60
C ILE A 302 -2.29 9.48 3.29
N VAL A 303 -1.33 10.42 3.30
CA VAL A 303 -0.96 11.19 2.10
C VAL A 303 0.07 10.43 1.23
N PRO A 304 0.08 10.62 -0.10
CA PRO A 304 0.95 9.86 -0.99
C PRO A 304 2.44 10.08 -0.69
N GLU A 305 2.83 11.28 -0.24
CA GLU A 305 4.19 11.60 0.17
C GLU A 305 4.64 10.73 1.36
N ALA A 306 3.73 10.38 2.27
CA ALA A 306 4.02 9.51 3.39
C ALA A 306 4.31 8.07 2.94
N ILE A 307 3.52 7.57 1.99
CA ILE A 307 3.74 6.24 1.38
C ILE A 307 5.08 6.21 0.66
N LYS A 308 5.40 7.26 -0.11
CA LYS A 308 6.68 7.39 -0.82
C LYS A 308 7.87 7.41 0.14
N GLN A 309 7.86 8.27 1.15
CA GLN A 309 8.93 8.33 2.15
C GLN A 309 9.06 7.01 2.92
N PHE A 310 7.94 6.38 3.27
CA PHE A 310 7.94 5.08 3.93
C PHE A 310 8.61 4.02 3.06
N VAL A 311 8.17 3.85 1.81
CA VAL A 311 8.74 2.88 0.86
C VAL A 311 10.24 3.08 0.69
N LEU A 312 10.67 4.33 0.49
CA LEU A 312 12.09 4.65 0.30
C LEU A 312 12.91 4.42 1.57
N SER A 313 12.32 4.64 2.76
CA SER A 313 12.97 4.35 4.04
C SER A 313 13.25 2.86 4.27
N GLN A 314 12.46 1.96 3.66
CA GLN A 314 12.68 0.52 3.72
C GLN A 314 13.84 0.05 2.83
N GLY A 315 14.20 0.85 1.82
CA GLY A 315 15.24 0.54 0.85
C GLY A 315 14.95 -0.73 0.03
N ILE A 316 16.01 -1.23 -0.60
CA ILE A 316 15.98 -2.42 -1.46
C ILE A 316 16.81 -3.48 -0.79
N SER A 317 16.12 -4.36 -0.08
CA SER A 317 16.69 -5.53 0.58
C SER A 317 16.00 -6.77 0.06
N LYS A 318 16.74 -7.88 -0.02
CA LYS A 318 16.20 -9.21 -0.30
C LYS A 318 15.63 -9.89 0.97
N VAL A 319 15.87 -9.31 2.15
CA VAL A 319 15.39 -9.84 3.43
C VAL A 319 13.94 -9.42 3.62
N GLU A 320 13.06 -10.39 3.88
CA GLU A 320 11.68 -10.12 4.24
C GLU A 320 11.63 -9.46 5.62
N SER A 321 10.88 -8.37 5.73
CA SER A 321 10.66 -7.67 6.99
C SER A 321 9.17 -7.40 7.14
N VAL A 322 8.60 -7.86 8.24
CA VAL A 322 7.28 -7.43 8.67
C VAL A 322 7.43 -6.11 9.41
N VAL A 323 6.69 -5.10 8.97
CA VAL A 323 6.74 -3.76 9.53
C VAL A 323 5.43 -3.44 10.24
N THR A 324 5.50 -2.66 11.31
CA THR A 324 4.29 -2.15 11.96
C THR A 324 3.79 -0.92 11.21
N PHE A 325 2.48 -0.68 11.29
CA PHE A 325 1.87 0.47 10.63
C PHE A 325 2.32 1.82 11.23
N ASP A 326 2.81 1.81 12.47
CA ASP A 326 3.29 2.98 13.22
C ASP A 326 4.34 3.80 12.46
N GLN A 327 5.15 3.15 11.61
CA GLN A 327 6.14 3.86 10.78
C GLN A 327 5.46 4.74 9.72
N VAL A 328 4.41 4.23 9.06
CA VAL A 328 3.60 4.99 8.10
C VAL A 328 2.92 6.15 8.83
N GLU A 329 2.36 5.89 10.01
CA GLU A 329 1.69 6.89 10.84
C GLU A 329 2.63 8.01 11.28
N ALA A 330 3.84 7.67 11.75
CA ALA A 330 4.83 8.65 12.19
C ALA A 330 5.30 9.57 11.04
N ILE A 331 5.52 9.00 9.86
CA ILE A 331 5.87 9.76 8.65
C ILE A 331 4.70 10.65 8.22
N ASN A 332 3.49 10.10 8.16
CA ASN A 332 2.29 10.83 7.79
C ASN A 332 2.06 12.02 8.72
N ARG A 333 2.17 11.81 10.04
CA ARG A 333 2.08 12.84 11.08
C ARG A 333 3.01 14.01 10.81
N LYS A 334 4.29 13.73 10.55
CA LYS A 334 5.29 14.76 10.29
C LYS A 334 4.94 15.61 9.07
N ILE A 335 4.33 15.02 8.03
CA ILE A 335 3.97 15.72 6.80
C ILE A 335 2.71 16.57 6.97
N ILE A 336 1.72 16.07 7.71
CA ILE A 336 0.43 16.74 7.83
C ILE A 336 0.35 17.73 9.00
N ASP A 337 1.21 17.62 10.00
CA ASP A 337 1.18 18.48 11.20
C ASP A 337 1.23 19.97 10.83
N GLU A 338 2.08 20.36 9.86
CA GLU A 338 2.18 21.77 9.43
C GLU A 338 0.96 22.27 8.63
N LYS A 339 0.13 21.36 8.12
CA LYS A 339 -0.99 21.66 7.21
C LYS A 339 -2.36 21.53 7.88
N ALA A 340 -2.47 20.71 8.92
CA ALA A 340 -3.75 20.37 9.54
C ALA A 340 -4.28 21.53 10.37
N LYS A 341 -5.57 21.85 10.28
CA LYS A 341 -6.19 22.78 11.24
C LYS A 341 -6.49 22.04 12.55
N ARG A 342 -6.41 22.74 13.68
CA ARG A 342 -6.64 22.23 15.04
C ARG A 342 -8.05 22.57 15.46
N PHE A 343 -8.78 21.55 15.90
CA PHE A 343 -10.13 21.67 16.43
C PHE A 343 -10.25 20.90 17.75
N PHE A 344 -11.29 21.18 18.52
CA PHE A 344 -11.65 20.39 19.69
C PHE A 344 -12.69 19.32 19.35
N PHE A 345 -12.38 18.10 19.79
CA PHE A 345 -13.29 16.97 19.87
C PHE A 345 -13.13 16.35 21.26
N VAL A 346 -14.26 16.13 21.92
CA VAL A 346 -14.34 15.58 23.26
C VAL A 346 -14.95 14.18 23.18
N PRO A 347 -14.14 13.11 23.25
CA PRO A 347 -14.64 11.75 23.27
C PRO A 347 -15.29 11.44 24.62
N ASN A 348 -16.38 10.68 24.62
CA ASN A 348 -17.12 10.28 25.83
C ASN A 348 -17.35 11.48 26.77
N PRO A 349 -18.15 12.48 26.36
CA PRO A 349 -18.21 13.77 27.04
C PRO A 349 -18.78 13.68 28.46
N VAL A 350 -18.13 14.36 29.41
CA VAL A 350 -18.63 14.61 30.76
C VAL A 350 -18.93 16.09 30.91
N LYS A 351 -20.13 16.42 31.39
CA LYS A 351 -20.55 17.80 31.64
C LYS A 351 -19.71 18.41 32.77
N LEU A 352 -19.19 19.61 32.52
CA LEU A 352 -18.49 20.46 33.46
C LEU A 352 -19.24 21.79 33.58
N THR A 353 -19.59 22.20 34.79
CA THR A 353 -20.12 23.56 35.06
C THR A 353 -19.08 24.34 35.86
N VAL A 354 -18.79 25.58 35.45
CA VAL A 354 -17.76 26.43 36.04
C VAL A 354 -18.39 27.67 36.69
N GLU A 355 -18.47 27.66 38.02
CA GLU A 355 -18.92 28.81 38.81
C GLU A 355 -18.00 30.02 38.57
N GLY A 356 -18.61 31.19 38.34
CA GLY A 356 -17.89 32.44 38.12
C GLY A 356 -17.28 32.60 36.72
N ALA A 357 -17.53 31.67 35.79
CA ALA A 357 -17.26 31.89 34.38
C ALA A 357 -18.30 32.88 33.82
N THR A 358 -17.83 34.02 33.32
CA THR A 358 -18.64 34.94 32.53
C THR A 358 -18.40 34.60 31.06
N GLY A 359 -19.47 34.34 30.31
CA GLY A 359 -19.34 33.92 28.92
C GLY A 359 -18.53 34.91 28.09
N GLU A 360 -17.63 34.42 27.23
CA GLU A 360 -16.78 35.26 26.39
C GLU A 360 -16.67 34.72 24.96
N LYS A 361 -16.54 35.60 23.96
CA LYS A 361 -16.15 35.20 22.62
C LYS A 361 -14.65 34.95 22.60
N LYS A 362 -14.26 33.69 22.46
CA LYS A 362 -12.86 33.29 22.45
C LYS A 362 -12.36 33.04 21.03
N ARG A 363 -11.41 33.86 20.59
CA ARG A 363 -10.66 33.63 19.36
C ARG A 363 -9.52 32.63 19.60
N LEU A 364 -9.55 31.50 18.90
CA LEU A 364 -8.55 30.43 18.94
C LEU A 364 -7.85 30.29 17.59
N LYS A 365 -6.51 30.12 17.61
CA LYS A 365 -5.76 29.85 16.38
C LYS A 365 -6.11 28.46 15.83
N LEU A 366 -6.14 28.33 14.51
CA LEU A 366 -6.31 27.03 13.84
C LEU A 366 -5.01 26.23 13.80
N HIS A 367 -3.86 26.79 14.14
CA HIS A 367 -2.61 26.05 14.29
C HIS A 367 -1.70 26.80 15.29
N PRO A 368 -0.95 26.10 16.15
CA PRO A 368 -0.05 26.74 17.11
C PRO A 368 1.09 27.57 16.45
N ASN A 369 1.75 27.02 15.44
CA ASN A 369 2.99 27.58 14.85
C ASN A 369 2.83 28.13 13.43
N VAL A 370 1.87 27.65 12.65
CA VAL A 370 1.60 28.12 11.27
C VAL A 370 0.37 29.02 11.28
N ASP A 371 0.37 30.11 10.53
CA ASP A 371 -0.82 30.95 10.38
C ASP A 371 -1.80 30.30 9.38
N LEU A 372 -2.69 29.45 9.91
CA LEU A 372 -3.83 28.89 9.16
C LEU A 372 -5.13 29.65 9.48
N GLY A 373 -5.02 30.86 10.02
CA GLY A 373 -6.14 31.65 10.52
C GLY A 373 -6.60 31.26 11.92
N SER A 374 -7.83 31.65 12.23
CA SER A 374 -8.44 31.51 13.55
C SER A 374 -9.90 31.14 13.45
N ARG A 375 -10.45 30.59 14.52
CA ARG A 375 -11.87 30.36 14.73
C ARG A 375 -12.32 31.04 16.01
N GLU A 376 -13.61 31.35 16.10
CA GLU A 376 -14.22 31.90 17.31
C GLU A 376 -15.15 30.87 17.94
N ILE A 377 -15.15 30.82 19.27
CA ILE A 377 -16.02 29.97 20.06
C ILE A 377 -16.66 30.84 21.13
N GLU A 378 -17.99 30.87 21.19
CA GLU A 378 -18.72 31.52 22.28
C GLU A 378 -18.75 30.57 23.48
N THR A 379 -18.26 31.03 24.64
CA THR A 379 -18.25 30.24 25.87
C THR A 379 -19.36 30.71 26.81
N GLY A 380 -19.91 29.77 27.59
CA GLY A 380 -20.75 30.05 28.74
C GLY A 380 -20.07 29.60 30.03
N ASP A 381 -20.84 29.08 30.96
CA ASP A 381 -20.39 28.41 32.19
C ASP A 381 -20.38 26.87 32.07
N VAL A 382 -21.03 26.32 31.04
CA VAL A 382 -21.08 24.88 30.76
C VAL A 382 -20.12 24.48 29.64
N PHE A 383 -19.38 23.41 29.91
CA PHE A 383 -18.45 22.77 29.02
C PHE A 383 -18.63 21.26 29.03
N PHE A 384 -18.10 20.59 28.02
CA PHE A 384 -17.87 19.16 28.04
C PHE A 384 -16.38 18.89 27.95
N ILE A 385 -15.90 17.96 28.79
CA ILE A 385 -14.51 17.49 28.81
C ILE A 385 -14.46 15.98 28.64
N PRO A 386 -13.33 15.39 28.19
CA PRO A 386 -13.23 13.95 28.00
C PRO A 386 -13.43 13.21 29.31
N LYS A 387 -14.18 12.10 29.29
CA LYS A 387 -14.38 11.26 30.48
C LYS A 387 -13.06 10.79 31.10
N ASP A 388 -12.13 10.33 30.27
CA ASP A 388 -10.82 9.89 30.75
C ASP A 388 -10.12 11.00 31.53
N ASP A 389 -10.14 12.26 31.06
CA ASP A 389 -9.58 13.38 31.81
C ASP A 389 -10.37 13.65 33.11
N ALA A 390 -11.71 13.68 33.04
CA ALA A 390 -12.57 13.88 34.20
C ALA A 390 -12.33 12.82 35.29
N ASP A 391 -12.12 11.57 34.91
CA ASP A 391 -11.89 10.43 35.81
C ASP A 391 -10.55 10.54 36.55
N HIS A 392 -9.54 11.22 35.99
CA HIS A 392 -8.25 11.46 36.65
C HIS A 392 -8.20 12.71 37.54
N LEU A 393 -9.12 13.67 37.34
CA LEU A 393 -9.20 14.88 38.15
C LEU A 393 -9.64 14.59 39.60
N ARG A 394 -9.09 15.34 40.55
CA ARG A 394 -9.41 15.26 42.00
C ARG A 394 -10.08 16.53 42.50
N VAL A 395 -10.94 16.41 43.50
CA VAL A 395 -11.53 17.56 44.19
C VAL A 395 -10.41 18.42 44.80
N GLY A 396 -10.49 19.74 44.61
CA GLY A 396 -9.47 20.71 45.01
C GLY A 396 -8.34 20.92 43.98
N GLU A 397 -8.19 20.03 43.00
CA GLU A 397 -7.20 20.16 41.92
C GLU A 397 -7.53 21.34 41.00
N VAL A 398 -6.50 21.97 40.44
CA VAL A 398 -6.64 23.01 39.41
C VAL A 398 -6.14 22.47 38.08
N PHE A 399 -6.99 22.50 37.07
CA PHE A 399 -6.61 22.19 35.68
C PHE A 399 -6.92 23.37 34.78
N ARG A 400 -6.44 23.34 33.55
CA ARG A 400 -6.68 24.39 32.55
C ARG A 400 -7.55 23.87 31.41
N LEU A 401 -8.64 24.57 31.14
CA LEU A 401 -9.34 24.47 29.86
C LEU A 401 -8.41 25.05 28.79
N LYS A 402 -7.96 24.20 27.87
CA LYS A 402 -6.91 24.53 26.91
C LYS A 402 -7.23 25.83 26.18
N ASP A 403 -6.25 26.74 26.14
CA ASP A 403 -6.33 28.08 25.54
C ASP A 403 -7.39 29.03 26.11
N LEU A 404 -8.06 28.68 27.22
CA LEU A 404 -9.09 29.49 27.88
C LEU A 404 -8.65 29.97 29.27
N TYR A 405 -8.97 29.25 30.34
CA TYR A 405 -8.65 29.63 31.73
C TYR A 405 -8.51 28.41 32.66
N ASN A 406 -8.11 28.66 33.91
CA ASN A 406 -7.95 27.63 34.93
C ASN A 406 -9.26 27.41 35.71
N VAL A 407 -9.50 26.16 36.10
CA VAL A 407 -10.68 25.73 36.83
C VAL A 407 -10.24 24.90 38.04
N LYS A 408 -10.71 25.29 39.23
CA LYS A 408 -10.53 24.52 40.46
C LYS A 408 -11.72 23.58 40.64
N ILE A 409 -11.49 22.28 40.82
CA ILE A 409 -12.57 21.29 41.03
C ILE A 409 -13.18 21.47 42.42
N LEU A 410 -14.51 21.58 42.46
CA LEU A 410 -15.30 21.65 43.70
C LEU A 410 -15.96 20.31 44.00
N GLU A 411 -16.60 19.71 43.00
CA GLU A 411 -17.34 18.46 43.15
C GLU A 411 -17.11 17.58 41.92
N LYS A 412 -17.04 16.26 42.14
CA LYS A 412 -16.96 15.26 41.08
C LYS A 412 -17.91 14.12 41.41
N ASN A 413 -19.03 14.11 40.69
CA ASN A 413 -20.03 13.04 40.72
C ASN A 413 -20.23 12.52 39.28
N LYS A 414 -21.49 12.33 38.83
CA LYS A 414 -21.80 12.05 37.41
C LYS A 414 -21.45 13.22 36.47
N ALA A 415 -21.34 14.43 37.02
CA ALA A 415 -20.87 15.63 36.36
C ALA A 415 -19.76 16.26 37.22
N VAL A 416 -18.98 17.13 36.61
CA VAL A 416 -17.92 17.88 37.30
C VAL A 416 -18.43 19.29 37.56
N LYS A 417 -18.25 19.79 38.78
CA LYS A 417 -18.39 21.22 39.07
C LYS A 417 -17.04 21.79 39.45
N GLY A 418 -16.73 22.93 38.87
CA GLY A 418 -15.53 23.69 39.19
C GLY A 418 -15.85 25.15 39.42
N ARG A 419 -14.83 25.90 39.84
CA ARG A 419 -14.85 27.35 39.96
C ARG A 419 -13.76 27.95 39.11
N PHE A 420 -14.05 29.08 38.49
CA PHE A 420 -13.05 29.89 37.79
C PHE A 420 -11.87 30.23 38.73
N ALA A 421 -10.65 29.91 38.30
CA ALA A 421 -9.42 30.03 39.08
C ALA A 421 -8.38 30.95 38.40
N GLY A 422 -8.84 31.87 37.55
CA GLY A 422 -8.00 32.86 36.87
C GLY A 422 -7.55 32.45 35.46
N LYS A 423 -7.12 33.45 34.67
CA LYS A 423 -6.67 33.25 33.29
C LYS A 423 -5.16 33.00 33.17
N THR A 424 -4.37 33.44 34.16
CA THR A 424 -2.91 33.33 34.19
C THR A 424 -2.45 31.89 34.04
N LEU A 425 -1.47 31.64 33.16
CA LEU A 425 -0.95 30.28 32.96
C LEU A 425 -0.26 29.78 34.23
N MET A 426 -0.72 28.68 34.80
CA MET A 426 -0.06 28.02 35.94
C MET A 426 0.89 26.93 35.42
N LYS A 427 2.07 26.82 36.04
CA LYS A 427 2.99 25.70 35.75
C LYS A 427 2.41 24.41 36.35
N ASN A 428 2.66 23.28 35.70
CA ASN A 428 2.25 21.93 36.14
C ASN A 428 0.74 21.65 36.23
N THR A 429 -0.12 22.44 35.57
CA THR A 429 -1.56 22.11 35.45
C THR A 429 -1.85 21.34 34.17
N SER A 430 -2.64 20.28 34.26
CA SER A 430 -3.17 19.54 33.11
C SER A 430 -3.96 20.47 32.19
N LYS A 431 -3.68 20.41 30.87
CA LYS A 431 -4.41 21.18 29.85
C LYS A 431 -5.39 20.25 29.14
N ILE A 432 -6.68 20.49 29.31
CA ILE A 432 -7.75 19.62 28.82
C ILE A 432 -8.49 20.30 27.68
N GLN A 433 -8.71 19.59 26.56
CA GLN A 433 -9.56 20.07 25.48
C GLN A 433 -11.03 20.02 25.89
N TRP A 434 -11.82 20.93 25.34
CA TRP A 434 -13.20 21.14 25.77
C TRP A 434 -14.05 21.58 24.58
N VAL A 435 -15.36 21.42 24.72
CA VAL A 435 -16.34 22.01 23.82
C VAL A 435 -17.48 22.62 24.65
N THR A 436 -18.29 23.48 24.04
CA THR A 436 -19.41 24.18 24.70
C THR A 436 -20.74 23.48 24.45
N GLU A 437 -21.83 24.00 25.02
CA GLU A 437 -23.19 23.50 24.74
C GLU A 437 -23.62 23.68 23.28
N GLU A 438 -22.96 24.57 22.52
CA GLU A 438 -23.21 24.71 21.09
C GLU A 438 -22.58 23.59 20.24
N SER A 439 -21.76 22.73 20.85
CA SER A 439 -21.16 21.59 20.16
C SER A 439 -22.19 20.62 19.59
N PHE A 440 -21.73 19.73 18.71
CA PHE A 440 -22.61 18.75 18.07
C PHE A 440 -22.08 17.32 18.22
N PRO A 441 -22.95 16.31 18.26
CA PRO A 441 -22.56 14.91 18.28
C PRO A 441 -21.80 14.53 17.01
N MET A 442 -20.63 13.91 17.19
CA MET A 442 -19.80 13.39 16.12
C MET A 442 -19.26 12.01 16.51
N THR A 443 -19.19 11.12 15.53
CA THR A 443 -18.53 9.83 15.67
C THR A 443 -17.16 9.88 14.98
N VAL A 444 -16.14 9.35 15.65
CA VAL A 444 -14.84 9.07 15.05
C VAL A 444 -14.57 7.56 15.05
N TYR A 445 -14.26 7.02 13.89
CA TYR A 445 -13.89 5.63 13.68
C TYR A 445 -12.37 5.46 13.78
N ILE A 446 -11.93 4.56 14.65
CA ILE A 446 -10.52 4.27 14.88
C ILE A 446 -10.21 2.88 14.30
N PRO A 447 -9.47 2.79 13.18
CA PRO A 447 -9.02 1.52 12.64
C PRO A 447 -7.95 0.89 13.55
N ARG A 448 -8.04 -0.43 13.69
CA ARG A 448 -7.04 -1.29 14.33
C ARG A 448 -6.67 -2.41 13.35
N PRO A 449 -5.58 -3.16 13.59
CA PRO A 449 -5.20 -4.27 12.71
C PRO A 449 -6.36 -5.25 12.52
N LEU A 450 -6.59 -5.67 11.28
CA LEU A 450 -7.67 -6.60 10.91
C LEU A 450 -7.40 -8.02 11.43
N PHE A 451 -6.14 -8.35 11.68
CA PHE A 451 -5.72 -9.65 12.17
C PHE A 451 -4.78 -9.51 13.37
N ILE A 452 -4.91 -10.45 14.31
CA ILE A 452 -3.94 -10.69 15.38
C ILE A 452 -3.41 -12.11 15.14
N GLY A 453 -2.16 -12.21 14.70
CA GLY A 453 -1.65 -13.43 14.07
C GLY A 453 -2.45 -13.76 12.80
N ASP A 454 -3.03 -14.96 12.74
CA ASP A 454 -3.85 -15.41 11.61
C ASP A 454 -5.37 -15.31 11.85
N LYS A 455 -5.81 -14.82 13.02
CA LYS A 455 -7.24 -14.70 13.34
C LYS A 455 -7.74 -13.29 13.07
N TYR A 456 -8.94 -13.19 12.48
CA TYR A 456 -9.63 -11.92 12.34
C TYR A 456 -9.84 -11.27 13.70
N ASN A 457 -9.66 -9.95 13.76
CA ASN A 457 -9.85 -9.13 14.95
C ASN A 457 -11.26 -8.50 14.94
N PRO A 458 -12.20 -8.95 15.78
CA PRO A 458 -13.53 -8.34 15.88
C PRO A 458 -13.47 -6.87 16.32
N GLU A 459 -12.43 -6.51 17.08
CA GLU A 459 -12.14 -5.16 17.55
C GLU A 459 -11.31 -4.35 16.55
N SER A 460 -11.27 -4.74 15.27
CA SER A 460 -10.52 -4.05 14.21
C SER A 460 -11.05 -2.65 13.89
N LEU A 461 -12.25 -2.30 14.40
CA LEU A 461 -12.85 -0.99 14.25
C LEU A 461 -13.46 -0.54 15.57
N LYS A 462 -12.88 0.49 16.18
CA LYS A 462 -13.44 1.11 17.39
C LYS A 462 -14.25 2.35 16.99
N LYS A 463 -15.52 2.41 17.42
CA LYS A 463 -16.36 3.61 17.34
C LYS A 463 -16.15 4.47 18.58
N VAL A 464 -15.88 5.76 18.41
CA VAL A 464 -15.79 6.72 19.51
C VAL A 464 -16.82 7.81 19.29
N GLU A 465 -17.79 7.89 20.19
CA GLU A 465 -18.81 8.95 20.19
C GLU A 465 -18.35 10.10 21.06
N GLY A 466 -18.66 11.32 20.62
CA GLY A 466 -18.27 12.52 21.35
C GLY A 466 -18.91 13.78 20.80
N TYR A 467 -18.42 14.92 21.28
CA TYR A 467 -18.85 16.23 20.83
C TYR A 467 -17.70 16.96 20.13
N ALA A 468 -17.98 17.48 18.95
CA ALA A 468 -17.07 18.35 18.20
C ALA A 468 -17.55 19.80 18.25
N GLU A 469 -16.62 20.75 18.28
CA GLU A 469 -16.96 22.16 18.20
C GLU A 469 -17.60 22.51 16.84
N ASN A 470 -18.54 23.46 16.82
CA ASN A 470 -19.39 23.76 15.66
C ASN A 470 -18.63 24.06 14.36
N ALA A 471 -17.44 24.67 14.44
CA ALA A 471 -16.62 25.00 13.28
C ALA A 471 -16.26 23.77 12.42
N VAL A 472 -16.28 22.55 12.99
CA VAL A 472 -16.03 21.29 12.26
C VAL A 472 -17.10 21.04 11.19
N LYS A 473 -18.33 21.56 11.33
CA LYS A 473 -19.39 21.44 10.30
C LYS A 473 -18.98 22.07 8.96
N ASN A 474 -18.11 23.08 9.00
CA ASN A 474 -17.68 23.83 7.82
C ASN A 474 -16.49 23.18 7.09
N LEU A 475 -15.91 22.10 7.62
CA LEU A 475 -14.81 21.38 6.98
C LEU A 475 -15.26 20.69 5.70
N LYS A 476 -14.35 20.53 4.73
CA LYS A 476 -14.66 19.87 3.47
C LYS A 476 -14.58 18.34 3.59
N GLU A 477 -15.29 17.64 2.72
CA GLU A 477 -15.11 16.19 2.53
C GLU A 477 -13.63 15.88 2.28
N GLY A 478 -13.07 14.94 3.04
CA GLY A 478 -11.69 14.54 2.95
C GLY A 478 -10.65 15.49 3.55
N GLU A 479 -11.06 16.61 4.17
CA GLU A 479 -10.13 17.48 4.90
C GLU A 479 -9.56 16.73 6.11
N ILE A 480 -8.25 16.83 6.32
CA ILE A 480 -7.56 16.21 7.47
C ILE A 480 -7.28 17.30 8.49
N VAL A 481 -7.78 17.10 9.70
CA VAL A 481 -7.62 18.01 10.83
C VAL A 481 -6.98 17.30 12.01
N GLN A 482 -6.41 18.06 12.93
CA GLN A 482 -6.00 17.54 14.22
C GLN A 482 -7.06 17.86 15.27
N PHE A 483 -7.66 16.82 15.84
CA PHE A 483 -8.37 16.98 17.09
C PHE A 483 -7.36 16.98 18.24
N GLU A 484 -7.25 18.12 18.90
CA GLU A 484 -6.27 18.37 19.95
C GLU A 484 -6.33 17.31 21.05
N ARG A 485 -5.16 16.74 21.40
CA ARG A 485 -4.99 15.60 22.34
C ARG A 485 -5.68 14.28 21.94
N PHE A 486 -6.44 14.27 20.85
CA PHE A 486 -7.09 13.07 20.31
C PHE A 486 -6.26 12.44 19.19
N GLY A 487 -5.98 13.17 18.11
CA GLY A 487 -5.19 12.72 16.96
C GLY A 487 -5.62 13.39 15.65
N PHE A 488 -5.02 12.95 14.55
CA PHE A 488 -5.36 13.41 13.20
C PHE A 488 -6.53 12.61 12.63
N VAL A 489 -7.50 13.32 12.06
CA VAL A 489 -8.78 12.77 11.63
C VAL A 489 -9.12 13.31 10.25
N ARG A 490 -9.44 12.42 9.31
CA ARG A 490 -10.02 12.79 8.00
C ARG A 490 -11.54 12.89 8.14
N ILE A 491 -12.12 13.98 7.65
CA ILE A 491 -13.56 14.22 7.67
C ILE A 491 -14.25 13.46 6.53
N GLU A 492 -15.33 12.74 6.85
CA GLU A 492 -16.28 12.19 5.87
C GLU A 492 -17.68 12.76 6.11
N LYS A 493 -18.42 13.04 5.04
CA LYS A 493 -19.75 13.67 5.02
C LYS A 493 -20.79 12.85 4.24
N ASP A 494 -20.36 11.94 3.37
CA ASP A 494 -21.26 11.17 2.47
C ASP A 494 -22.36 10.39 3.20
N SER A 495 -22.07 9.89 4.40
CA SER A 495 -23.04 9.16 5.25
C SER A 495 -23.35 9.90 6.56
N GLY A 496 -23.17 11.22 6.57
CA GLY A 496 -23.18 12.07 7.76
C GLY A 496 -21.77 12.50 8.17
N LEU A 497 -21.68 13.57 8.97
CA LEU A 497 -20.41 14.15 9.41
C LEU A 497 -19.73 13.25 10.45
N VAL A 498 -18.77 12.44 9.99
CA VAL A 498 -17.98 11.51 10.79
C VAL A 498 -16.49 11.74 10.58
N GLY A 499 -15.67 11.20 11.47
CA GLY A 499 -14.22 11.24 11.38
C GLY A 499 -13.63 9.85 11.18
N ILE A 500 -12.59 9.74 10.34
CA ILE A 500 -11.72 8.57 10.29
C ILE A 500 -10.39 8.95 10.92
N PHE A 501 -10.04 8.28 12.01
CA PHE A 501 -8.75 8.48 12.67
C PHE A 501 -7.62 7.95 11.79
N ALA A 502 -6.68 8.84 11.47
CA ALA A 502 -5.52 8.51 10.66
C ALA A 502 -4.39 7.95 11.53
N HIS A 503 -4.02 8.71 12.58
CA HIS A 503 -2.94 8.44 13.54
C HIS A 503 -2.95 9.50 14.65
N LYS A 504 -2.15 9.33 15.71
CA LYS A 504 -1.99 10.31 16.80
C LYS A 504 -0.58 10.85 16.88
#